data_AF-A0A090S4T9-F1
#
_entry.id   AF-A0A090S4T9-F1
#
_cell.length_a   1.000
_cell.length_b   1.000
_cell.length_c   1.000
_cell.angle_alpha   90.00
_cell.angle_beta   90.00
_cell.angle_gamma   90.00
#
_symmetry.space_group_name_H-M   'P 1'
#
loop_
_entity.id
_entity.type
_entity.pdbx_description
1 polymer ?
#
loop_
_entity_poly.entity_id
_entity_poly.type
_entity_poly.pdbx_seq_one_letter_code
_entity_poly.pdbx_strand_id
1 'polypeptide(L)'
;MALYDPSLVKDNCGFGLIAHMQGQPSHKLVRTAISALDRMTHRGGINSDGKTGDGCGLLLQKPDSYFRLIAEENEWNLGKQYAVGMMFLSKDPVKAQSAKDIINQELSQETLTIAGWRDVPTNEDVLGPIALSSLPNIVQVFISAPAGWREQDVERRLYIAKRRIEKRITEDEDFYICSLSTQVIVYKGLCMPADLPRFYLDLADLRMESSICLFHQRFSTNTQPRWPLAQPFRYLAHNGEINTIEGNRQWAKARAYKFASPLLLIFKRQLRLLTRPAQTLRAR
;
A
#
# COMPACT_ATOMS: atom_id res chain seq x y z
N MET A 1 -22.93 -9.77 -34.05
CA MET A 1 -23.67 -10.43 -32.94
C MET A 1 -22.65 -10.82 -31.90
N ALA A 2 -22.53 -10.08 -30.80
CA ALA A 2 -21.64 -10.46 -29.73
C ALA A 2 -22.31 -11.58 -28.93
N LEU A 3 -21.67 -12.76 -28.83
CA LEU A 3 -22.10 -13.91 -28.02
C LEU A 3 -21.97 -13.67 -26.50
N TYR A 4 -21.64 -12.43 -26.11
CA TYR A 4 -21.32 -12.05 -24.75
C TYR A 4 -22.44 -11.17 -24.19
N ASP A 5 -23.10 -11.64 -23.14
CA ASP A 5 -24.07 -10.86 -22.36
C ASP A 5 -23.34 -10.08 -21.25
N PRO A 6 -23.29 -8.74 -21.32
CA PRO A 6 -22.65 -7.90 -20.31
C PRO A 6 -23.27 -8.03 -18.91
N SER A 7 -24.52 -8.51 -18.79
CA SER A 7 -25.21 -8.70 -17.52
C SER A 7 -24.67 -9.87 -16.67
N LEU A 8 -23.80 -10.71 -17.25
CA LEU A 8 -23.17 -11.84 -16.56
C LEU A 8 -21.87 -11.47 -15.82
N VAL A 9 -21.43 -10.21 -15.88
CA VAL A 9 -20.27 -9.73 -15.11
C VAL A 9 -20.65 -9.64 -13.63
N LYS A 10 -20.08 -10.51 -12.80
CA LYS A 10 -20.15 -10.42 -11.35
C LYS A 10 -18.79 -10.07 -10.76
N ASP A 11 -18.71 -8.92 -10.10
CA ASP A 11 -17.55 -8.57 -9.28
C ASP A 11 -17.49 -9.47 -8.05
N ASN A 12 -16.52 -10.38 -8.04
CA ASN A 12 -16.41 -11.37 -6.98
C ASN A 12 -15.25 -11.11 -6.02
N CYS A 13 -14.74 -9.88 -5.85
CA CYS A 13 -13.68 -9.63 -4.85
C CYS A 13 -14.13 -10.05 -3.43
N GLY A 14 -13.17 -10.31 -2.54
CA GLY A 14 -13.43 -10.59 -1.13
C GLY A 14 -12.64 -9.63 -0.25
N PHE A 15 -13.22 -9.16 0.85
CA PHE A 15 -12.47 -8.47 1.89
C PHE A 15 -12.99 -8.83 3.26
N GLY A 16 -12.16 -8.60 4.28
CA GLY A 16 -12.56 -8.73 5.67
C GLY A 16 -11.69 -7.88 6.59
N LEU A 17 -12.15 -7.74 7.82
CA LEU A 17 -11.47 -7.02 8.89
C LEU A 17 -11.54 -7.88 10.15
N ILE A 18 -10.40 -8.08 10.80
CA ILE A 18 -10.31 -8.67 12.13
C ILE A 18 -9.69 -7.63 13.05
N ALA A 19 -10.33 -7.39 14.19
CA ALA A 19 -9.84 -6.49 15.21
C ALA A 19 -9.95 -7.16 16.59
N HIS A 20 -8.91 -7.00 17.41
CA HIS A 20 -8.94 -7.37 18.81
C HIS A 20 -9.65 -6.27 19.60
N MET A 21 -10.71 -6.60 20.34
CA MET A 21 -11.58 -5.61 21.00
C MET A 21 -10.85 -4.74 22.04
N GLN A 22 -9.86 -5.30 22.74
CA GLN A 22 -9.02 -4.58 23.71
C GLN A 22 -7.73 -4.03 23.11
N GLY A 23 -7.54 -4.09 21.79
CA GLY A 23 -6.35 -3.58 21.12
C GLY A 23 -5.05 -4.33 21.39
N GLN A 24 -5.11 -5.55 21.94
CA GLN A 24 -3.92 -6.35 22.22
C GLN A 24 -3.39 -6.95 20.91
N PRO A 25 -2.16 -6.63 20.50
CA PRO A 25 -1.57 -7.19 19.29
C PRO A 25 -1.25 -8.68 19.51
N SER A 26 -1.42 -9.49 18.48
CA SER A 26 -0.94 -10.88 18.50
C SER A 26 -0.65 -11.38 17.10
N HIS A 27 0.36 -12.23 16.98
CA HIS A 27 0.60 -12.93 15.71
C HIS A 27 -0.54 -13.89 15.34
N LYS A 28 -1.27 -14.41 16.33
CA LYS A 28 -2.48 -15.22 16.11
C LYS A 28 -3.52 -14.46 15.27
N LEU A 29 -3.71 -13.17 15.51
CA LEU A 29 -4.62 -12.35 14.72
C LEU A 29 -4.16 -12.25 13.26
N VAL A 30 -2.87 -12.00 13.02
CA VAL A 30 -2.29 -11.93 11.68
C VAL A 30 -2.47 -13.26 10.93
N ARG A 31 -2.14 -14.39 11.58
CA ARG A 31 -2.36 -15.74 11.01
C ARG A 31 -3.82 -16.03 10.71
N THR A 32 -4.73 -15.58 11.57
CA THR A 32 -6.17 -15.76 11.37
C THR A 32 -6.64 -14.95 10.15
N ALA A 33 -6.14 -13.73 9.98
CA ALA A 33 -6.43 -12.92 8.81
C ALA A 33 -5.89 -13.52 7.50
N ILE A 34 -4.65 -14.05 7.52
CA ILE A 34 -4.06 -14.78 6.38
C ILE A 34 -4.91 -16.01 6.04
N SER A 35 -5.33 -16.78 7.04
CA SER A 35 -6.18 -17.96 6.84
C SER A 35 -7.55 -17.58 6.28
N ALA A 36 -8.12 -16.46 6.74
CA ALA A 36 -9.38 -15.95 6.20
C ALA A 36 -9.25 -15.46 4.75
N LEU A 37 -8.14 -14.79 4.43
CA LEU A 37 -7.79 -14.38 3.07
C LEU A 37 -7.69 -15.60 2.14
N ASP A 38 -7.03 -16.66 2.58
CA ASP A 38 -6.89 -17.91 1.81
C ASP A 38 -8.23 -18.57 1.47
N ARG A 39 -9.18 -18.55 2.41
CA ARG A 39 -10.54 -19.06 2.18
C ARG A 39 -11.34 -18.25 1.16
N MET A 40 -10.88 -17.06 0.76
CA MET A 40 -11.47 -16.25 -0.30
C MET A 40 -10.88 -16.52 -1.69
N THR A 41 -10.08 -17.57 -1.88
CA THR A 41 -9.48 -17.89 -3.19
C THR A 41 -10.53 -18.11 -4.30
N HIS A 42 -11.69 -18.68 -3.97
CA HIS A 42 -12.83 -18.84 -4.91
C HIS A 42 -13.43 -17.49 -5.41
N ARG A 43 -12.99 -16.38 -4.82
CA ARG A 43 -13.36 -14.99 -5.10
C ARG A 43 -12.22 -14.19 -5.77
N GLY A 44 -11.10 -14.86 -6.08
CA GLY A 44 -9.97 -14.28 -6.80
C GLY A 44 -9.94 -14.69 -8.27
N GLY A 45 -9.32 -13.88 -9.11
CA GLY A 45 -8.96 -14.27 -10.47
C GLY A 45 -7.56 -14.86 -10.52
N ILE A 46 -7.37 -15.86 -11.38
CA ILE A 46 -6.07 -16.46 -11.71
C ILE A 46 -5.78 -16.10 -13.17
N ASN A 47 -4.55 -15.64 -13.43
CA ASN A 47 -4.12 -15.22 -14.75
C ASN A 47 -3.75 -16.43 -15.62
N SER A 48 -3.42 -16.17 -16.89
CA SER A 48 -3.16 -17.20 -17.91
C SER A 48 -1.99 -18.13 -17.61
N ASP A 49 -1.11 -17.78 -16.68
CA ASP A 49 0.00 -18.62 -16.23
C ASP A 49 -0.40 -19.63 -15.13
N GLY A 50 -1.67 -19.63 -14.71
CA GLY A 50 -2.20 -20.56 -13.71
C GLY A 50 -1.68 -20.36 -12.27
N LYS A 51 -0.81 -19.37 -12.04
CA LYS A 51 -0.14 -19.13 -10.75
C LYS A 51 -0.29 -17.69 -10.26
N THR A 52 -0.32 -16.71 -11.16
CA THR A 52 -0.44 -15.29 -10.82
C THR A 52 -1.88 -14.94 -10.49
N GLY A 53 -2.13 -14.54 -9.23
CA GLY A 53 -3.42 -13.96 -8.82
C GLY A 53 -3.55 -12.49 -9.21
N ASP A 54 -4.80 -12.01 -9.34
CA ASP A 54 -5.12 -10.61 -9.70
C ASP A 54 -4.73 -9.54 -8.65
N GLY A 55 -4.30 -10.00 -7.49
CA GLY A 55 -3.80 -9.19 -6.39
C GLY A 55 -4.49 -9.54 -5.07
N CYS A 56 -3.68 -9.69 -4.03
CA CYS A 56 -4.14 -9.83 -2.66
C CYS A 56 -3.26 -9.03 -1.70
N GLY A 57 -3.72 -8.85 -0.47
CA GLY A 57 -2.93 -8.15 0.53
C GLY A 57 -3.57 -8.02 1.90
N LEU A 58 -2.77 -7.51 2.82
CA LEU A 58 -3.08 -7.18 4.20
C LEU A 58 -2.76 -5.71 4.47
N LEU A 59 -3.63 -5.03 5.20
CA LEU A 59 -3.35 -3.78 5.89
C LEU A 59 -3.37 -4.08 7.38
N LEU A 60 -2.22 -3.90 8.01
CA LEU A 60 -2.03 -4.12 9.44
C LEU A 60 -2.00 -2.77 10.15
N GLN A 61 -2.54 -2.70 11.36
CA GLN A 61 -2.01 -1.74 12.33
C GLN A 61 -0.51 -2.00 12.45
N LYS A 62 0.30 -0.95 12.30
CA LYS A 62 1.76 -1.03 12.24
C LYS A 62 2.29 -1.79 13.46
N PRO A 63 2.93 -2.97 13.26
CA PRO A 63 3.51 -3.77 14.33
C PRO A 63 4.70 -3.05 14.97
N ASP A 64 4.45 -2.26 16.03
CA ASP A 64 5.44 -1.34 16.60
C ASP A 64 6.64 -2.07 17.19
N SER A 65 6.40 -3.14 17.96
CA SER A 65 7.43 -3.98 18.55
C SER A 65 8.35 -4.59 17.49
N TYR A 66 7.76 -5.14 16.42
CA TYR A 66 8.50 -5.72 15.29
C TYR A 66 9.43 -4.72 14.62
N PHE A 67 8.91 -3.53 14.28
CA PHE A 67 9.70 -2.53 13.56
C PHE A 67 10.75 -1.85 14.44
N ARG A 68 10.52 -1.72 15.75
CA ARG A 68 11.57 -1.26 16.68
C ARG A 68 12.70 -2.27 16.77
N LEU A 69 12.38 -3.56 16.83
CA LEU A 69 13.39 -4.62 16.84
C LEU A 69 14.23 -4.63 15.57
N ILE A 70 13.60 -4.49 14.39
CA ILE A 70 14.35 -4.32 13.13
C ILE A 70 15.28 -3.11 13.20
N ALA A 71 14.81 -1.98 13.74
CA ALA A 71 15.65 -0.80 13.85
C ALA A 71 16.83 -1.03 14.80
N GLU A 72 16.63 -1.72 15.93
CA GLU A 72 17.69 -2.12 16.84
C GLU A 72 18.72 -3.05 16.17
N GLU A 73 18.25 -4.07 15.43
CA GLU A 73 19.09 -4.99 14.66
C GLU A 73 19.95 -4.28 13.59
N ASN A 74 19.52 -3.12 13.11
CA ASN A 74 20.21 -2.31 12.12
C ASN A 74 20.90 -1.06 12.70
N GLU A 75 20.95 -0.93 14.04
CA GLU A 75 21.52 0.23 14.75
C GLU A 75 20.89 1.59 14.36
N TRP A 76 19.61 1.57 13.98
CA TRP A 76 18.85 2.77 13.62
C TRP A 76 18.19 3.41 14.83
N ASN A 77 18.45 4.70 15.03
CA ASN A 77 17.83 5.45 16.11
C ASN A 77 16.43 5.96 15.70
N LEU A 78 15.40 5.38 16.30
CA LEU A 78 14.01 5.82 16.11
C LEU A 78 13.54 6.70 17.27
N GLY A 79 12.97 7.85 16.93
CA GLY A 79 12.29 8.71 17.88
C GLY A 79 11.04 8.04 18.47
N LYS A 80 10.46 8.70 19.49
CA LYS A 80 9.20 8.26 20.09
C LYS A 80 8.11 8.08 19.02
N GLN A 81 8.01 9.05 18.11
CA GLN A 81 7.17 8.97 16.92
C GLN A 81 8.04 8.63 15.72
N TYR A 82 7.68 7.58 15.01
CA TYR A 82 8.30 7.19 13.76
C TYR A 82 7.27 6.57 12.82
N ALA A 83 7.58 6.60 11.54
CA ALA A 83 6.77 6.02 10.49
C ALA A 83 7.55 4.99 9.70
N VAL A 84 6.80 4.09 9.08
CA VAL A 84 7.34 3.15 8.11
C VAL A 84 6.61 3.38 6.78
N GLY A 85 7.39 3.59 5.73
CA GLY A 85 6.89 3.61 4.36
C GLY A 85 7.11 2.26 3.71
N MET A 86 6.08 1.65 3.13
CA MET A 86 6.21 0.50 2.22
C MET A 86 6.13 1.02 0.79
N MET A 87 7.14 0.73 -0.02
CA MET A 87 7.28 1.29 -1.35
C MET A 87 7.68 0.24 -2.38
N PHE A 88 7.18 0.43 -3.59
CA PHE A 88 7.62 -0.23 -4.80
C PHE A 88 8.51 0.77 -5.56
N LEU A 89 9.74 0.36 -5.84
CA LEU A 89 10.71 1.10 -6.65
C LEU A 89 10.98 0.32 -7.94
N SER A 90 11.46 1.01 -8.97
CA SER A 90 11.90 0.35 -10.21
C SER A 90 13.08 -0.59 -9.95
N LYS A 91 13.20 -1.64 -10.78
CA LYS A 91 14.37 -2.54 -10.80
C LYS A 91 15.60 -1.87 -11.40
N ASP A 92 15.43 -0.80 -12.16
CA ASP A 92 16.53 0.04 -12.64
C ASP A 92 17.16 0.80 -11.45
N PRO A 93 18.45 0.56 -11.12
CA PRO A 93 19.10 1.18 -9.97
C PRO A 93 19.17 2.71 -10.08
N VAL A 94 19.24 3.28 -11.28
CA VAL A 94 19.29 4.73 -11.48
C VAL A 94 17.95 5.35 -11.13
N LYS A 95 16.85 4.76 -11.61
CA LYS A 95 15.49 5.21 -11.27
C LYS A 95 15.20 5.01 -9.79
N ALA A 96 15.58 3.86 -9.23
CA ALA A 96 15.41 3.56 -7.81
C ALA A 96 16.16 4.58 -6.92
N GLN A 97 17.40 4.91 -7.25
CA GLN A 97 18.17 5.91 -6.51
C GLN A 97 17.56 7.31 -6.65
N SER A 98 17.17 7.70 -7.87
CA SER A 98 16.49 8.98 -8.10
C SER A 98 15.20 9.11 -7.27
N ALA A 99 14.41 8.03 -7.18
CA ALA A 99 13.22 7.99 -6.34
C ALA A 99 13.57 8.15 -4.85
N LYS A 100 14.59 7.44 -4.35
CA LYS A 100 15.08 7.57 -2.97
C LYS A 100 15.55 8.99 -2.65
N ASP A 101 16.26 9.65 -3.57
CA ASP A 101 16.75 11.02 -3.40
C ASP A 101 15.58 12.02 -3.31
N ILE A 102 14.58 11.89 -4.19
CA ILE A 102 13.36 12.70 -4.13
C ILE A 102 12.62 12.49 -2.81
N ILE A 103 12.49 11.25 -2.35
CA ILE A 103 11.83 10.92 -1.09
C ILE A 103 12.57 11.56 0.09
N ASN A 104 13.90 11.44 0.14
CA ASN A 104 14.72 12.07 1.17
C ASN A 104 14.56 13.60 1.18
N GLN A 105 14.58 14.23 0.01
CA GLN A 105 14.39 15.67 -0.12
C GLN A 105 13.00 16.13 0.35
N GLU A 106 11.93 15.41 0.01
CA GLU A 106 10.57 15.80 0.41
C GLU A 106 10.28 15.52 1.89
N LEU A 107 10.86 14.47 2.47
CA LEU A 107 10.75 14.19 3.90
C LEU A 107 11.53 15.21 4.75
N SER A 108 12.75 15.56 4.33
CA SER A 108 13.56 16.58 5.01
C SER A 108 12.91 17.98 4.98
N GLN A 109 12.24 18.36 3.89
CA GLN A 109 11.42 19.59 3.82
C GLN A 109 10.31 19.63 4.86
N GLU A 110 9.80 18.47 5.25
CA GLU A 110 8.78 18.32 6.31
C GLU A 110 9.40 18.04 7.68
N THR A 111 10.72 18.27 7.83
CA THR A 111 11.51 18.08 9.07
C THR A 111 11.47 16.65 9.62
N LEU A 112 11.31 15.67 8.72
CA LEU A 112 11.36 14.26 9.03
C LEU A 112 12.72 13.69 8.60
N THR A 113 13.29 12.81 9.40
CA THR A 113 14.63 12.23 9.16
C THR A 113 14.50 10.76 8.79
N ILE A 114 15.14 10.35 7.70
CA ILE A 114 15.26 8.93 7.36
C ILE A 114 16.28 8.29 8.31
N ALA A 115 15.84 7.28 9.07
CA ALA A 115 16.71 6.46 9.90
C ALA A 115 17.40 5.37 9.08
N GLY A 116 16.70 4.79 8.11
CA GLY A 116 17.27 3.75 7.25
C GLY A 116 16.32 3.27 6.17
N TRP A 117 16.89 2.55 5.20
CA TRP A 117 16.17 1.82 4.16
C TRP A 117 16.38 0.33 4.38
N ARG A 118 15.29 -0.44 4.26
CA ARG A 118 15.29 -1.89 4.41
C ARG A 118 14.76 -2.52 3.13
N ASP A 119 15.53 -3.41 2.52
CA ASP A 119 14.98 -4.30 1.50
C ASP A 119 14.07 -5.31 2.19
N VAL A 120 12.82 -5.43 1.73
CA VAL A 120 11.85 -6.33 2.36
C VAL A 120 12.20 -7.76 1.98
N PRO A 121 12.37 -8.68 2.93
CA PRO A 121 12.73 -10.06 2.63
C PRO A 121 11.57 -10.75 1.91
N THR A 122 11.80 -11.09 0.63
CA THR A 122 10.84 -11.75 -0.24
C THR A 122 11.37 -13.08 -0.80
N ASN A 123 10.45 -14.00 -1.12
CA ASN A 123 10.76 -15.23 -1.84
C ASN A 123 10.09 -15.21 -3.23
N GLU A 124 10.87 -14.86 -4.26
CA GLU A 124 10.38 -14.71 -5.63
C GLU A 124 9.96 -16.05 -6.29
N ASP A 125 10.45 -17.20 -5.81
CA ASP A 125 10.16 -18.53 -6.37
C ASP A 125 8.67 -18.89 -6.28
N VAL A 126 7.96 -18.25 -5.35
CA VAL A 126 6.52 -18.43 -5.14
C VAL A 126 5.69 -17.73 -6.23
N LEU A 127 6.26 -16.79 -6.98
CA LEU A 127 5.51 -16.01 -7.97
C LEU A 127 5.34 -16.76 -9.30
N GLY A 128 4.27 -16.42 -10.03
CA GLY A 128 4.11 -16.81 -11.44
C GLY A 128 4.94 -15.92 -12.37
N PRO A 129 5.23 -16.36 -13.61
CA PRO A 129 6.00 -15.58 -14.58
C PRO A 129 5.43 -14.18 -14.84
N ILE A 130 4.09 -14.03 -14.82
CA ILE A 130 3.43 -12.74 -15.06
C ILE A 130 3.70 -11.78 -13.88
N ALA A 131 3.54 -12.23 -12.64
CA ALA A 131 3.86 -11.44 -11.46
C ALA A 131 5.36 -11.10 -11.39
N LEU A 132 6.23 -12.06 -11.69
CA LEU A 132 7.68 -11.91 -11.61
C LEU A 132 8.23 -10.91 -12.63
N SER A 133 7.69 -10.92 -13.86
CA SER A 133 8.12 -9.99 -14.92
C SER A 133 7.84 -8.52 -14.60
N SER A 134 6.87 -8.26 -13.73
CA SER A 134 6.48 -6.91 -13.28
C SER A 134 6.81 -6.65 -11.80
N LEU A 135 7.53 -7.54 -11.14
CA LEU A 135 7.88 -7.44 -9.72
C LEU A 135 8.75 -6.19 -9.48
N PRO A 136 8.30 -5.22 -8.64
CA PRO A 136 9.11 -4.08 -8.26
C PRO A 136 10.16 -4.46 -7.21
N ASN A 137 11.15 -3.58 -7.01
CA ASN A 137 11.97 -3.62 -5.80
C ASN A 137 11.11 -3.17 -4.61
N ILE A 138 10.91 -4.06 -3.65
CA ILE A 138 10.04 -3.80 -2.50
C ILE A 138 10.91 -3.38 -1.31
N VAL A 139 10.73 -2.14 -0.89
CA VAL A 139 11.55 -1.54 0.17
C VAL A 139 10.69 -0.90 1.25
N GLN A 140 11.24 -0.88 2.45
CA GLN A 140 10.74 -0.10 3.56
C GLN A 140 11.67 1.07 3.86
N VAL A 141 11.10 2.21 4.23
CA VAL A 141 11.84 3.36 4.75
C VAL A 141 11.39 3.67 6.17
N PHE A 142 12.35 3.77 7.08
CA PHE A 142 12.12 4.12 8.48
C PHE A 142 12.35 5.61 8.66
N ILE A 143 11.35 6.31 9.19
CA ILE A 143 11.33 7.76 9.25
C ILE A 143 11.09 8.19 10.70
N SER A 144 12.07 8.84 11.30
CA SER A 144 12.00 9.37 12.64
C SER A 144 11.48 10.81 12.63
N ALA A 145 10.61 11.14 13.58
CA ALA A 145 10.13 12.50 13.78
C ALA A 145 10.85 13.18 14.96
N PRO A 146 10.97 14.52 14.94
CA PRO A 146 11.54 15.28 16.06
C PRO A 146 10.79 15.05 17.38
N ALA A 147 11.49 15.26 18.50
CA ALA A 147 10.89 15.20 19.82
C ALA A 147 9.76 16.23 19.97
N GLY A 148 8.72 15.88 20.75
CA GLY A 148 7.57 16.74 21.03
C GLY A 148 6.44 16.67 20.00
N TRP A 149 6.65 16.02 18.86
CA TRP A 149 5.60 15.83 17.85
C TRP A 149 4.61 14.75 18.28
N ARG A 150 3.33 14.96 17.96
CA ARG A 150 2.28 13.95 18.14
C ARG A 150 2.15 13.11 16.87
N GLU A 151 1.61 11.91 17.01
CA GLU A 151 1.34 10.99 15.90
C GLU A 151 0.59 11.69 14.73
N GLN A 152 -0.46 12.45 15.05
CA GLN A 152 -1.27 13.18 14.06
C GLN A 152 -0.47 14.27 13.30
N ASP A 153 0.53 14.88 13.95
CA ASP A 153 1.40 15.85 13.29
C ASP A 153 2.29 15.18 12.25
N VAL A 154 2.83 14.01 12.59
CA VAL A 154 3.66 13.21 11.70
C VAL A 154 2.83 12.69 10.52
N GLU A 155 1.66 12.10 10.75
CA GLU A 155 0.74 11.64 9.69
C GLU A 155 0.43 12.75 8.67
N ARG A 156 0.12 13.94 9.15
CA ARG A 156 -0.14 15.10 8.31
C ARG A 156 1.06 15.50 7.46
N ARG A 157 2.27 15.50 8.04
CA ARG A 157 3.52 15.84 7.35
C ARG A 157 3.89 14.79 6.30
N LEU A 158 3.73 13.50 6.64
CA LEU A 158 3.88 12.39 5.70
C LEU A 158 2.90 12.49 4.54
N TYR A 159 1.64 12.85 4.80
CA TYR A 159 0.66 13.11 3.75
C TYR A 159 1.15 14.20 2.78
N ILE A 160 1.63 15.33 3.30
CA ILE A 160 2.16 16.43 2.49
C ILE A 160 3.37 15.97 1.67
N ALA A 161 4.37 15.36 2.30
CA ALA A 161 5.58 14.85 1.64
C ALA A 161 5.20 13.86 0.53
N LYS A 162 4.36 12.87 0.84
CA LYS A 162 3.85 11.90 -0.14
C LYS A 162 3.21 12.57 -1.35
N ARG A 163 2.35 13.58 -1.14
CA ARG A 163 1.70 14.30 -2.26
C ARG A 163 2.72 15.03 -3.14
N ARG A 164 3.84 15.53 -2.59
CA ARG A 164 4.92 16.14 -3.37
C ARG A 164 5.78 15.10 -4.08
N ILE A 165 6.12 14.00 -3.42
CA ILE A 165 6.82 12.85 -4.02
C ILE A 165 6.02 12.33 -5.23
N GLU A 166 4.72 12.06 -5.05
CA GLU A 166 3.79 11.65 -6.12
C GLU A 166 3.58 12.74 -7.21
N LYS A 167 4.12 13.94 -7.09
CA LYS A 167 4.09 14.94 -8.19
C LYS A 167 5.41 15.05 -8.92
N ARG A 168 6.51 14.71 -8.24
CA ARG A 168 7.85 14.72 -8.83
C ARG A 168 8.16 13.44 -9.57
N ILE A 169 7.65 12.31 -9.07
CA ILE A 169 7.84 10.99 -9.70
C ILE A 169 6.57 10.65 -10.50
N THR A 170 6.55 11.08 -11.76
CA THR A 170 5.44 10.85 -12.70
C THR A 170 5.82 9.94 -13.87
N GLU A 171 7.10 9.89 -14.23
CA GLU A 171 7.60 9.14 -15.39
C GLU A 171 7.99 7.69 -15.05
N ASP A 172 8.14 7.39 -13.76
CA ASP A 172 8.39 6.03 -13.29
C ASP A 172 7.05 5.33 -12.98
N GLU A 173 6.66 4.40 -13.84
CA GLU A 173 5.44 3.60 -13.70
C GLU A 173 5.52 2.49 -12.64
N ASP A 174 6.73 2.10 -12.25
CA ASP A 174 6.98 1.10 -11.22
C ASP A 174 6.92 1.71 -9.82
N PHE A 175 7.15 3.01 -9.72
CA PHE A 175 7.15 3.74 -8.47
C PHE A 175 5.74 3.81 -7.84
N TYR A 176 5.61 3.28 -6.63
CA TYR A 176 4.36 3.36 -5.87
C TYR A 176 4.57 3.31 -4.36
N ILE A 177 3.91 4.22 -3.63
CA ILE A 177 3.89 4.22 -2.16
C ILE A 177 2.67 3.43 -1.67
N CYS A 178 2.88 2.17 -1.23
CA CYS A 178 1.85 1.29 -0.69
C CYS A 178 1.25 1.88 0.59
N SER A 179 2.09 2.24 1.54
CA SER A 179 1.74 2.93 2.78
C SER A 179 2.90 3.84 3.19
N LEU A 180 2.59 4.92 3.89
CA LEU A 180 3.58 5.82 4.50
C LEU A 180 2.90 6.45 5.71
N SER A 181 3.11 5.82 6.87
CA SER A 181 2.27 6.07 8.06
C SER A 181 2.99 5.67 9.35
N THR A 182 2.61 6.31 10.45
CA THR A 182 2.93 5.93 11.82
C THR A 182 1.96 4.88 12.39
N GLN A 183 0.84 4.60 11.71
CA GLN A 183 -0.25 3.79 12.23
C GLN A 183 -0.48 2.49 11.47
N VAL A 184 -0.21 2.46 10.16
CA VAL A 184 -0.55 1.31 9.31
C VAL A 184 0.57 0.92 8.37
N ILE A 185 0.62 -0.36 8.01
CA ILE A 185 1.52 -0.90 6.99
C ILE A 185 0.74 -1.83 6.05
N VAL A 186 1.02 -1.76 4.74
CA VAL A 186 0.34 -2.57 3.72
C VAL A 186 1.31 -3.57 3.10
N TYR A 187 1.02 -4.86 3.22
CA TYR A 187 1.69 -5.94 2.49
C TYR A 187 0.75 -6.44 1.39
N LYS A 188 1.12 -6.24 0.12
CA LYS A 188 0.26 -6.63 -1.02
C LYS A 188 1.09 -7.05 -2.21
N GLY A 189 0.53 -7.85 -3.10
CA GLY A 189 1.24 -8.31 -4.29
C GLY A 189 0.36 -9.08 -5.26
N LEU A 190 0.95 -9.43 -6.41
CA LEU A 190 0.31 -10.24 -7.45
C LEU A 190 0.56 -11.73 -7.20
N CYS A 191 -0.01 -12.26 -6.12
CA CYS A 191 0.09 -13.67 -5.77
C CYS A 191 -1.26 -14.19 -5.27
N MET A 192 -1.38 -15.50 -5.16
CA MET A 192 -2.53 -16.14 -4.53
C MET A 192 -2.51 -15.89 -3.01
N PRO A 193 -3.67 -15.81 -2.35
CA PRO A 193 -3.77 -15.71 -0.89
C PRO A 193 -2.85 -16.64 -0.09
N ALA A 194 -2.82 -17.93 -0.44
CA ALA A 194 -1.98 -18.95 0.20
C ALA A 194 -0.48 -18.64 0.11
N ASP A 195 -0.08 -17.89 -0.91
CA ASP A 195 1.30 -17.62 -1.25
C ASP A 195 1.80 -16.29 -0.69
N LEU A 196 0.90 -15.38 -0.29
CA LEU A 196 1.27 -14.11 0.33
C LEU A 196 2.21 -14.24 1.54
N PRO A 197 1.97 -15.14 2.53
CA PRO A 197 2.90 -15.32 3.65
C PRO A 197 4.19 -16.07 3.28
N ARG A 198 4.22 -16.75 2.13
CA ARG A 198 5.43 -17.39 1.61
C ARG A 198 6.28 -16.41 0.81
N PHE A 199 5.64 -15.48 0.12
CA PHE A 199 6.28 -14.41 -0.63
C PHE A 199 6.88 -13.37 0.31
N TYR A 200 6.12 -12.83 1.27
CA TYR A 200 6.63 -11.89 2.27
C TYR A 200 7.08 -12.63 3.53
N LEU A 201 8.38 -12.81 3.70
CA LEU A 201 8.94 -13.59 4.82
C LEU A 201 8.64 -12.96 6.19
N ASP A 202 8.47 -11.63 6.22
CA ASP A 202 8.02 -10.86 7.37
C ASP A 202 6.69 -11.38 7.97
N LEU A 203 5.77 -11.87 7.13
CA LEU A 203 4.45 -12.33 7.60
C LEU A 203 4.51 -13.70 8.31
N ALA A 204 5.61 -14.44 8.14
CA ALA A 204 5.85 -15.71 8.83
C ALA A 204 6.55 -15.52 10.19
N ASP A 205 7.11 -14.34 10.47
CA ASP A 205 7.78 -14.03 11.73
C ASP A 205 6.76 -13.91 12.87
N LEU A 206 6.95 -14.68 13.95
CA LEU A 206 6.08 -14.66 15.12
C LEU A 206 6.07 -13.31 15.85
N ARG A 207 7.10 -12.48 15.64
CA ARG A 207 7.22 -11.13 16.18
C ARG A 207 6.32 -10.13 15.43
N MET A 208 5.81 -10.51 14.26
CA MET A 208 4.85 -9.72 13.47
C MET A 208 3.46 -9.78 14.12
N GLU A 209 3.20 -8.86 15.05
CA GLU A 209 1.95 -8.81 15.80
C GLU A 209 1.13 -7.56 15.48
N SER A 210 -0.18 -7.74 15.27
CA SER A 210 -1.11 -6.64 15.05
C SER A 210 -2.41 -6.87 15.81
N SER A 211 -3.06 -5.78 16.24
CA SER A 211 -4.40 -5.85 16.84
C SER A 211 -5.52 -5.63 15.83
N ILE A 212 -5.19 -5.13 14.62
CA ILE A 212 -6.14 -4.89 13.53
C ILE A 212 -5.52 -5.36 12.22
N CYS A 213 -6.24 -6.18 11.47
CA CYS A 213 -5.85 -6.61 10.14
C CYS A 213 -7.05 -6.54 9.19
N LEU A 214 -6.94 -5.71 8.18
CA LEU A 214 -7.83 -5.72 7.02
C LEU A 214 -7.17 -6.55 5.93
N PHE A 215 -7.93 -7.37 5.20
CA PHE A 215 -7.41 -8.19 4.11
C PHE A 215 -8.33 -8.11 2.90
N HIS A 216 -7.75 -8.26 1.70
CA HIS A 216 -8.49 -8.17 0.44
C HIS A 216 -7.93 -9.14 -0.60
N GLN A 217 -8.85 -9.77 -1.33
CA GLN A 217 -8.61 -10.52 -2.55
C GLN A 217 -9.32 -9.84 -3.71
N ARG A 218 -8.57 -9.53 -4.77
CA ARG A 218 -9.09 -8.90 -5.98
C ARG A 218 -9.52 -9.94 -7.01
N PHE A 219 -10.58 -9.59 -7.73
CA PHE A 219 -11.00 -10.18 -9.00
C PHE A 219 -10.99 -9.06 -10.05
N SER A 220 -10.16 -9.18 -11.08
CA SER A 220 -9.97 -8.17 -12.11
C SER A 220 -10.74 -8.55 -13.38
N THR A 221 -11.46 -7.59 -13.95
CA THR A 221 -11.98 -7.69 -15.32
C THR A 221 -10.97 -7.22 -16.37
N ASN A 222 -9.80 -6.72 -15.96
CA ASN A 222 -8.67 -6.36 -16.83
C ASN A 222 -7.68 -7.53 -16.96
N THR A 223 -7.14 -7.72 -18.17
CA THR A 223 -6.23 -8.83 -18.54
C THR A 223 -4.76 -8.62 -18.18
N GLN A 224 -4.38 -7.45 -17.68
CA GLN A 224 -2.99 -7.15 -17.29
C GLN A 224 -2.91 -6.77 -15.80
N PRO A 225 -2.36 -7.65 -14.94
CA PRO A 225 -2.23 -7.37 -13.53
C PRO A 225 -1.12 -6.34 -13.28
N ARG A 226 -1.33 -5.43 -12.32
CA ARG A 226 -0.35 -4.41 -11.91
C ARG A 226 -0.23 -4.37 -10.39
N TRP A 227 0.99 -4.49 -9.88
CA TRP A 227 1.29 -4.50 -8.44
C TRP A 227 0.64 -3.35 -7.64
N PRO A 228 0.67 -2.08 -8.10
CA PRO A 228 0.01 -0.97 -7.40
C PRO A 228 -1.50 -1.12 -7.22
N LEU A 229 -2.16 -1.89 -8.09
CA LEU A 229 -3.62 -2.04 -8.13
C LEU A 229 -4.14 -3.15 -7.22
N ALA A 230 -3.26 -4.01 -6.71
CA ALA A 230 -3.59 -4.91 -5.60
C ALA A 230 -4.09 -4.07 -4.41
N GLN A 231 -4.99 -4.65 -3.63
CA GLN A 231 -5.57 -4.04 -2.44
C GLN A 231 -5.13 -4.83 -1.20
N PRO A 232 -5.19 -4.24 0.01
CA PRO A 232 -5.81 -2.96 0.37
C PRO A 232 -5.13 -1.69 -0.16
N PHE A 233 -5.90 -0.60 -0.24
CA PHE A 233 -5.35 0.76 -0.28
C PHE A 233 -5.07 1.25 1.14
N ARG A 234 -4.60 2.49 1.26
CA ARG A 234 -4.02 3.05 2.50
C ARG A 234 -4.99 3.17 3.68
N TYR A 235 -6.29 3.26 3.40
CA TYR A 235 -7.37 3.34 4.39
C TYR A 235 -8.63 2.57 3.97
N LEU A 236 -8.59 1.88 2.83
CA LEU A 236 -9.77 1.32 2.19
C LEU A 236 -9.43 0.02 1.50
N ALA A 237 -10.30 -0.97 1.68
CA ALA A 237 -10.50 -2.05 0.73
C ALA A 237 -11.92 -1.96 0.17
N HIS A 238 -12.07 -2.28 -1.09
CA HIS A 238 -13.31 -2.12 -1.84
C HIS A 238 -13.63 -3.42 -2.58
N ASN A 239 -14.84 -3.92 -2.35
CA ASN A 239 -15.44 -4.99 -3.14
C ASN A 239 -16.61 -4.41 -3.94
N GLY A 240 -16.49 -4.44 -5.26
CA GLY A 240 -17.45 -3.90 -6.22
C GLY A 240 -16.82 -2.88 -7.17
N GLU A 241 -17.66 -2.25 -7.97
CA GLU A 241 -17.32 -1.20 -8.92
C GLU A 241 -17.99 0.13 -8.56
N ILE A 242 -17.26 1.25 -8.76
CA ILE A 242 -17.82 2.61 -8.62
C ILE A 242 -18.24 3.08 -10.01
N ASN A 243 -19.48 2.78 -10.40
CA ASN A 243 -20.02 3.07 -11.73
C ASN A 243 -20.08 4.57 -12.08
N THR A 244 -20.04 5.44 -11.06
CA THR A 244 -20.08 6.90 -11.22
C THR A 244 -18.70 7.57 -11.08
N ILE A 245 -17.61 6.80 -11.18
CA ILE A 245 -16.27 7.31 -10.85
C ILE A 245 -15.87 8.55 -11.66
N GLU A 246 -16.21 8.62 -12.95
CA GLU A 246 -15.84 9.77 -13.78
C GLU A 246 -16.57 11.04 -13.30
N GLY A 247 -17.87 10.94 -13.02
CA GLY A 247 -18.63 12.03 -12.39
C GLY A 247 -18.03 12.45 -11.05
N ASN A 248 -17.67 11.50 -10.19
CA ASN A 248 -17.04 11.79 -8.89
C ASN A 248 -15.70 12.51 -9.06
N ARG A 249 -14.88 12.13 -10.04
CA ARG A 249 -13.60 12.79 -10.36
C ARG A 249 -13.81 14.22 -10.84
N GLN A 250 -14.74 14.43 -11.78
CA GLN A 250 -15.04 15.77 -12.31
C GLN A 250 -15.57 16.68 -11.20
N TRP A 251 -16.47 16.18 -10.35
CA TRP A 251 -16.97 16.93 -9.19
C TRP A 251 -15.87 17.27 -8.18
N ALA A 252 -14.97 16.35 -7.88
CA ALA A 252 -13.83 16.61 -6.98
C ALA A 252 -12.89 17.66 -7.58
N LYS A 253 -12.62 17.61 -8.89
CA LYS A 253 -11.80 18.60 -9.60
C LYS A 253 -12.46 19.98 -9.63
N ALA A 254 -13.75 20.05 -9.96
CA ALA A 254 -14.51 21.29 -10.01
C ALA A 254 -14.58 21.97 -8.64
N ARG A 255 -14.67 21.19 -7.55
CA ARG A 255 -14.71 21.71 -6.17
C ARG A 255 -13.34 21.89 -5.52
N ALA A 256 -12.24 21.52 -6.19
CA ALA A 256 -10.90 21.52 -5.60
C ALA A 256 -10.48 22.89 -5.05
N TYR A 257 -10.94 23.98 -5.67
CA TYR A 257 -10.65 25.35 -5.21
C TYR A 257 -11.30 25.71 -3.87
N LYS A 258 -12.36 24.99 -3.46
CA LYS A 258 -13.05 25.19 -2.17
C LYS A 258 -12.39 24.43 -1.02
N PHE A 259 -11.51 23.46 -1.31
CA PHE A 259 -10.88 22.66 -0.27
C PHE A 259 -9.81 23.46 0.47
N ALA A 260 -10.09 23.76 1.73
CA ALA A 260 -9.17 24.42 2.64
C ALA A 260 -9.16 23.69 3.98
N SER A 261 -7.98 23.58 4.59
CA SER A 261 -7.83 23.10 5.96
C SER A 261 -6.75 23.91 6.66
N PRO A 262 -6.98 24.37 7.91
CA PRO A 262 -5.96 25.05 8.71
C PRO A 262 -4.78 24.13 9.04
N LEU A 263 -4.94 22.82 8.89
CA LEU A 263 -3.86 21.87 9.07
C LEU A 263 -2.96 21.78 7.82
N LEU A 264 -3.45 22.15 6.64
CA LEU A 264 -2.76 22.01 5.35
C LEU A 264 -2.46 23.36 4.68
N LEU A 265 -2.14 24.40 5.48
CA LEU A 265 -2.03 25.79 5.02
C LEU A 265 -1.00 26.03 3.91
N ILE A 266 0.10 25.28 3.89
CA ILE A 266 1.16 25.36 2.86
C ILE A 266 0.67 24.82 1.50
N PHE A 267 -0.47 24.12 1.48
CA PHE A 267 -0.94 23.34 0.35
C PHE A 267 -2.07 24.01 -0.46
N LYS A 268 -2.39 25.29 -0.23
CA LYS A 268 -3.49 26.00 -0.93
C LYS A 268 -3.36 26.01 -2.47
N ARG A 269 -2.14 26.09 -3.02
CA ARG A 269 -1.94 26.01 -4.50
C ARG A 269 -1.81 24.59 -5.04
N GLN A 270 -1.47 23.61 -4.19
CA GLN A 270 -1.10 22.26 -4.59
C GLN A 270 -2.16 21.19 -4.29
N LEU A 271 -3.26 21.52 -3.60
CA LEU A 271 -4.39 20.59 -3.37
C LEU A 271 -5.17 20.22 -4.66
N ARG A 272 -4.79 20.78 -5.82
CA ARG A 272 -5.50 20.71 -7.10
C ARG A 272 -5.74 19.31 -7.68
N LEU A 273 -5.19 18.26 -7.11
CA LEU A 273 -5.47 16.90 -7.54
C LEU A 273 -5.66 16.05 -6.29
N LEU A 274 -6.90 15.80 -5.86
CA LEU A 274 -7.18 14.68 -4.95
C LEU A 274 -7.10 13.33 -5.69
N THR A 275 -7.23 13.37 -7.02
CA THR A 275 -7.26 12.21 -7.90
C THR A 275 -6.15 12.34 -8.94
N ARG A 276 -5.29 11.30 -9.06
CA ARG A 276 -4.44 11.11 -10.24
C ARG A 276 -5.32 10.52 -11.37
N PRO A 277 -5.07 10.83 -12.65
CA PRO A 277 -5.85 10.29 -13.77
C PRO A 277 -5.83 8.75 -13.88
N ALA A 278 -4.81 8.07 -13.33
CA ALA A 278 -4.59 6.62 -13.47
C ALA A 278 -4.86 5.79 -12.19
N GLN A 279 -5.71 6.24 -11.27
CA GLN A 279 -6.07 5.42 -10.10
C GLN A 279 -7.25 4.50 -10.42
N THR A 280 -6.94 3.20 -10.60
CA THR A 280 -7.68 1.91 -10.55
C THR A 280 -9.18 1.82 -10.82
N LEU A 281 -9.95 2.84 -10.51
CA LEU A 281 -11.38 2.89 -10.72
C LEU A 281 -11.60 3.35 -12.16
N ARG A 282 -11.49 2.43 -13.12
CA ARG A 282 -12.01 2.69 -14.47
C ARG A 282 -13.53 2.48 -14.38
N ALA A 283 -14.28 3.51 -14.73
CA ALA A 283 -15.65 3.33 -15.21
C ALA A 283 -15.54 2.57 -16.54
N ARG A 284 -16.42 1.60 -16.76
CA ARG A 284 -16.83 1.28 -18.12
C ARG A 284 -17.63 2.43 -18.71
#